data_AF-A0A945PH65-F1
#
_entry.id   AF-A0A945PH65-F1
#
_cell.length_a   1.000
_cell.length_b   1.000
_cell.length_c   1.000
_cell.angle_alpha   90.00
_cell.angle_beta   90.00
_cell.angle_gamma   90.00
#
_symmetry.space_group_name_H-M   'P 1'
#
loop_
_entity.id
_entity.type
_entity.pdbx_description
1 polymer ?
#
loop_
_entity_poly.entity_id
_entity_poly.type
_entity_poly.pdbx_seq_one_letter_code
_entity_poly.pdbx_strand_id
1 'polypeptide(L)' 'LKEIEDPNGKVLDTDFHEAITNIPAPSEEMKGKIIDTIEKGYLLGGKILRYAKVVVANKE' A
#
# COMPACT_ATOMS: atom_id res chain seq x y z
N LEU A 1 8.89 -14.17 -11.33
CA LEU A 1 8.60 -13.03 -10.43
C LEU A 1 7.21 -12.52 -10.79
N LYS A 2 6.31 -12.32 -9.83
CA LYS A 2 4.97 -11.76 -10.07
C LYS A 2 4.85 -10.46 -9.28
N GLU A 3 4.43 -9.38 -9.93
CA GLU A 3 4.15 -8.12 -9.24
C GLU A 3 2.87 -8.24 -8.40
N ILE A 4 2.87 -7.63 -7.22
CA ILE A 4 1.64 -7.45 -6.42
C ILE A 4 0.72 -6.49 -7.16
N GLU A 5 -0.59 -6.69 -7.07
CA GLU A 5 -1.57 -5.80 -7.70
C GLU A 5 -1.43 -4.36 -7.19
N ASP A 6 -1.69 -3.38 -8.04
CA ASP A 6 -1.69 -1.96 -7.65
C ASP A 6 -2.68 -1.74 -6.49
N PRO A 7 -2.20 -1.27 -5.33
CA PRO A 7 -3.04 -1.09 -4.15
C PRO A 7 -3.57 0.34 -4.00
N ASN A 8 -3.25 1.26 -4.92
CA ASN A 8 -3.70 2.64 -4.85
C ASN A 8 -5.23 2.73 -4.82
N GLY A 9 -5.76 3.49 -3.86
CA GLY A 9 -7.20 3.61 -3.60
C GLY A 9 -7.81 2.44 -2.81
N LYS A 10 -7.04 1.43 -2.43
CA LYS A 10 -7.49 0.30 -1.59
C LYS A 10 -7.08 0.50 -0.13
N VAL A 11 -7.65 -0.32 0.75
CA VAL A 11 -7.25 -0.37 2.16
C VAL A 11 -5.88 -1.05 2.26
N LEU A 12 -5.06 -0.60 3.22
CA LEU A 12 -3.79 -1.25 3.54
C LEU A 12 -4.01 -2.70 3.96
N ASP A 13 -3.46 -3.63 3.18
CA ASP A 13 -3.34 -5.05 3.54
C ASP A 13 -1.90 -5.37 3.95
N THR A 14 -1.67 -5.67 5.23
CA THR A 14 -0.33 -5.93 5.79
C THR A 14 0.28 -7.25 5.34
N ASP A 15 -0.49 -8.14 4.71
CA ASP A 15 0.07 -9.37 4.11
C ASP A 15 0.83 -9.07 2.81
N PHE A 16 0.59 -7.90 2.19
CA PHE A 16 1.15 -7.52 0.89
C PHE A 16 1.85 -6.15 0.88
N HIS A 17 1.56 -5.29 1.85
CA HIS A 17 1.99 -3.90 1.86
C HIS A 17 2.68 -3.50 3.17
N GLU A 18 3.63 -2.59 3.05
CA GLU A 18 4.32 -1.91 4.14
C GLU A 18 4.02 -0.41 4.05
N ALA A 19 3.29 0.14 5.03
CA ALA A 19 3.05 1.57 5.09
C ALA A 19 4.30 2.29 5.62
N ILE A 20 4.90 3.16 4.80
CA ILE A 20 6.14 3.87 5.18
C ILE A 20 5.88 5.25 5.78
N THR A 21 4.74 5.85 5.45
CA THR A 21 4.34 7.15 5.98
C THR A 21 2.83 7.31 5.90
N ASN A 22 2.30 8.16 6.78
CA ASN A 22 0.91 8.58 6.79
C ASN A 22 0.84 10.06 6.40
N ILE A 23 -0.17 10.43 5.61
CA ILE A 23 -0.47 11.83 5.30
C ILE A 23 -1.91 12.15 5.69
N PRO A 24 -2.24 13.42 6.01
CA PRO A 24 -3.62 13.83 6.18
C PRO A 24 -4.47 13.41 4.97
N ALA A 25 -5.63 12.83 5.24
CA ALA A 25 -6.52 12.38 4.18
C ALA A 25 -7.00 13.58 3.33
N PRO A 26 -6.82 13.56 2.00
CA PRO A 26 -7.23 14.67 1.13
C PRO A 26 -8.76 14.79 0.99
N SER A 27 -9.48 13.72 1.33
CA SER A 27 -10.93 13.68 1.44
C SER A 27 -11.33 12.59 2.44
N GLU A 28 -12.57 12.66 2.96
CA GLU A 28 -13.07 11.65 3.91
C GLU A 28 -13.16 10.26 3.26
N GLU A 29 -13.37 10.17 1.94
CA GLU A 29 -13.39 8.90 1.21
C GLU A 29 -12.01 8.22 1.15
N MET A 30 -10.92 9.00 1.21
CA MET A 30 -9.55 8.49 1.13
C MET A 30 -8.99 8.10 2.50
N LYS A 31 -9.72 8.34 3.60
CA LYS A 31 -9.28 8.01 4.94
C LYS A 31 -9.09 6.49 5.10
N GLY A 32 -7.92 6.08 5.59
CA GLY A 32 -7.51 4.69 5.76
C GLY A 32 -7.09 3.98 4.47
N LYS A 33 -7.08 4.68 3.32
CA LYS A 33 -6.71 4.12 2.02
C LYS A 33 -5.28 4.46 1.65
N ILE A 34 -4.71 3.64 0.77
CA ILE A 34 -3.42 3.90 0.14
C ILE A 34 -3.60 5.02 -0.89
N ILE A 35 -2.79 6.06 -0.75
CA ILE A 35 -2.74 7.19 -1.68
C ILE A 35 -1.78 6.93 -2.82
N ASP A 36 -0.62 6.36 -2.51
CA ASP A 36 0.43 6.13 -3.49
C ASP A 36 1.32 4.94 -3.11
N THR A 37 1.94 4.34 -4.14
CA THR A 37 2.86 3.22 -4.05
C THR A 37 4.24 3.69 -4.49
N ILE A 38 5.15 3.81 -3.52
CA ILE A 38 6.50 4.32 -3.74
C ILE A 38 7.42 3.23 -4.28
N GLU A 39 7.23 1.99 -3.82
CA GLU A 39 7.95 0.83 -4.34
C GLU A 39 6.99 -0.33 -4.60
N LYS A 40 7.08 -0.91 -5.80
CA LYS A 40 6.29 -2.08 -6.19
C LYS A 40 6.68 -3.32 -5.37
N GLY A 41 5.67 -4.04 -4.91
CA GLY A 41 5.82 -5.33 -4.24
C GLY A 41 5.89 -6.50 -5.23
N TYR A 42 6.51 -7.60 -4.81
CA TYR A 42 6.67 -8.78 -5.67
C TYR A 42 6.56 -10.11 -4.89
N LEU A 43 6.07 -11.12 -5.61
CA LEU A 43 5.99 -12.51 -5.21
C LEU A 43 6.99 -13.37 -6.00
N LEU A 44 7.61 -14.32 -5.32
CA LEU A 44 8.44 -15.37 -5.92
C LEU A 44 7.92 -16.74 -5.49
N GLY A 45 7.46 -17.55 -6.44
CA GLY A 45 6.90 -18.87 -6.16
C GLY A 45 5.68 -18.84 -5.22
N GLY A 46 4.87 -17.78 -5.29
CA GLY A 46 3.68 -17.61 -4.44
C GLY A 46 3.96 -17.08 -3.02
N LYS A 47 5.23 -16.85 -2.66
CA LYS A 47 5.62 -16.24 -1.39
C LYS A 47 5.99 -14.78 -1.59
N ILE A 48 5.79 -13.95 -0.56
CA ILE A 48 6.26 -12.57 -0.55
C ILE A 48 7.77 -12.55 -0.68
N LEU A 49 8.25 -11.91 -1.74
CA LEU A 49 9.66 -11.56 -1.88
C LEU A 49 9.91 -10.16 -1.32
N ARG A 50 8.99 -9.23 -1.57
CA ARG A 50 9.05 -7.85 -1.10
C ARG A 50 7.64 -7.28 -1.01
N TYR A 51 7.31 -6.65 0.12
CA TYR A 51 6.07 -5.89 0.30
C TYR A 51 6.07 -4.63 -0.57
N ALA A 52 4.90 -4.21 -1.05
CA ALA A 52 4.81 -2.90 -1.70
C ALA A 52 4.91 -1.80 -0.64
N LYS A 53 5.78 -0.80 -0.84
CA LYS A 53 5.88 0.32 0.10
C LYS A 53 4.91 1.41 -0.30
N VAL A 54 4.05 1.79 0.63
CA VAL A 54 2.88 2.62 0.34
C VAL A 54 2.74 3.80 1.30
N VAL A 55 2.07 4.85 0.83
CA VAL A 55 1.63 6.00 1.62
C VAL A 55 0.16 5.83 1.95
N VAL A 56 -0.20 5.94 3.22
CA VAL A 56 -1.60 5.82 3.67
C VAL A 56 -2.16 7.18 4.08
N ALA A 57 -3.39 7.48 3.68
CA ALA A 57 -4.08 8.68 4.13
C ALA A 57 -4.75 8.42 5.48
N ASN A 58 -4.18 8.97 6.56
CA ASN A 58 -4.77 8.92 7.89
C ASN A 58 -4.90 10.32 8.47
N LYS A 59 -6.01 10.55 9.17
CA LYS A 59 -6.25 11.76 9.94
C LYS A 59 -5.64 11.50 11.32
N GLU A 60 -4.52 12.13 11.64
CA GLU A 60 -4.20 12.37 13.06
C GLU A 60 -5.29 13.25 13.67
#